data_AF-A0A918LFH7-F1
#
_entry.id   AF-A0A918LFH7-F1
#
_cell.length_a   1.000
_cell.length_b   1.000
_cell.length_c   1.000
_cell.angle_alpha   90.00
_cell.angle_beta   90.00
_cell.angle_gamma   90.00
#
_symmetry.space_group_name_H-M   'P 1'
#
loop_
_entity.id
_entity.type
_entity.pdbx_description
1 polymer ?
#
loop_
_entity_poly.entity_id
_entity_poly.type
_entity_poly.pdbx_seq_one_letter_code
_entity_poly.pdbx_strand_id
1 'polypeptide(L)'
;MAGPLADLLTVLHNAPVAEFGVLAGVDDESTGVWLAEAVESYRSISSFLTAAQRRAVESFLDSEPPAMAGPLVFSHNDLGAEHLLVDTETGVLTGVIDWTDAAVTDRAQDFARLFLDLGPAVHDAVLSHYRGPYGAADFDRTVFYARCTLIEDAAYGIETDNPAYYRAAIAHFPHTFDA
;
A
#
# COMPACT_ATOMS: atom_id res chain seq x y z
N MET A 1 15.60 -5.42 8.98
CA MET A 1 14.39 -4.61 8.69
C MET A 1 13.07 -5.26 9.15
N ALA A 2 12.74 -6.50 8.76
CA ALA A 2 11.40 -7.08 9.00
C ALA A 2 10.89 -7.07 10.45
N GLY A 3 11.71 -7.52 11.42
CA GLY A 3 11.33 -7.53 12.84
C GLY A 3 10.97 -6.14 13.40
N PRO A 4 11.88 -5.15 13.32
CA PRO A 4 11.60 -3.78 13.76
C PRO A 4 10.37 -3.13 13.07
N LEU A 5 10.17 -3.40 11.78
CA LEU A 5 9.02 -2.88 11.05
C LEU A 5 7.71 -3.53 11.53
N ALA A 6 7.73 -4.83 11.80
CA ALA A 6 6.59 -5.54 12.37
C ALA A 6 6.26 -5.08 13.80
N ASP A 7 7.30 -4.78 14.61
CA ASP A 7 7.13 -4.21 15.94
C ASP A 7 6.49 -2.81 15.87
N LEU A 8 6.92 -1.97 14.92
CA LEU A 8 6.30 -0.66 14.66
C LEU A 8 4.82 -0.82 14.30
N LEU A 9 4.49 -1.61 13.26
CA LEU A 9 3.12 -1.82 12.83
C LEU A 9 2.25 -2.39 13.96
N THR A 10 2.81 -3.30 14.76
CA THR A 10 2.11 -3.83 15.95
C THR A 10 1.76 -2.72 16.94
N VAL A 11 2.68 -1.77 17.18
CA VAL A 11 2.42 -0.65 18.10
C VAL A 11 1.37 0.29 17.52
N LEU A 12 1.50 0.69 16.25
CA LEU A 12 0.55 1.59 15.58
C LEU A 12 -0.86 0.99 15.56
N HIS A 13 -0.98 -0.25 15.10
CA HIS A 13 -2.28 -0.90 14.93
C HIS A 13 -2.98 -1.25 16.24
N ASN A 14 -2.29 -1.18 17.38
CA ASN A 14 -2.87 -1.33 18.72
C ASN A 14 -3.03 0.01 19.46
N ALA A 15 -2.71 1.14 18.83
CA ALA A 15 -2.83 2.45 19.44
C ALA A 15 -4.31 2.82 19.69
N PRO A 16 -4.60 3.70 20.67
CA PRO A 16 -5.97 4.09 20.99
C PRO A 16 -6.68 4.82 19.84
N VAL A 17 -7.53 4.10 19.09
CA VAL A 17 -8.25 4.63 17.92
C VAL A 17 -9.04 5.90 18.23
N ALA A 18 -9.66 6.02 19.40
CA ALA A 18 -10.44 7.22 19.76
C ALA A 18 -9.55 8.47 19.89
N GLU A 19 -8.31 8.32 20.35
CA GLU A 19 -7.36 9.43 20.49
C GLU A 19 -6.78 9.80 19.12
N PHE A 20 -6.29 8.80 18.39
CA PHE A 20 -5.68 9.02 17.08
C PHE A 20 -6.68 9.44 16.01
N GLY A 21 -7.95 9.03 16.10
CA GLY A 21 -9.00 9.52 15.21
C GLY A 21 -9.28 11.02 15.37
N VAL A 22 -9.01 11.60 16.54
CA VAL A 22 -9.11 13.06 16.76
C VAL A 22 -7.87 13.79 16.22
N LEU A 23 -6.69 13.19 16.37
CA LEU A 23 -5.41 13.81 15.98
C LEU A 23 -5.14 13.72 14.47
N ALA A 24 -5.39 12.55 13.89
CA ALA A 24 -5.02 12.18 12.54
C ALA A 24 -6.23 12.05 11.60
N GLY A 25 -7.44 12.04 12.16
CA GLY A 25 -8.67 11.82 11.39
C GLY A 25 -8.97 10.34 11.19
N VAL A 26 -10.11 10.09 10.54
CA VAL A 26 -10.56 8.75 10.13
C VAL A 26 -10.65 8.77 8.61
N ASP A 27 -10.01 7.80 8.00
CA ASP A 27 -10.14 7.49 6.58
C ASP A 27 -10.82 6.13 6.47
N ASP A 28 -12.14 6.17 6.27
CA ASP A 28 -13.01 5.03 6.09
C ASP A 28 -13.47 4.87 4.64
N GLU A 29 -12.67 5.35 3.70
CA GLU A 29 -12.99 5.28 2.28
C GLU A 29 -13.17 3.84 1.80
N SER A 30 -14.28 3.60 1.09
CA SER A 30 -14.62 2.27 0.63
C SER A 30 -13.69 1.81 -0.49
N THR A 31 -13.43 0.51 -0.55
CA THR A 31 -12.69 -0.12 -1.68
C THR A 31 -13.35 0.14 -3.04
N GLY A 32 -14.64 0.46 -3.08
CA GLY A 32 -15.32 0.89 -4.32
C GLY A 32 -14.87 2.25 -4.83
N VAL A 33 -14.51 3.18 -3.94
CA VAL A 33 -13.96 4.50 -4.34
C VAL A 33 -12.52 4.33 -4.83
N TRP A 34 -11.69 3.59 -4.09
CA TRP A 34 -10.34 3.19 -4.52
C TRP A 34 -10.31 2.57 -5.93
N LEU A 35 -11.28 1.70 -6.24
CA LEU A 35 -11.39 1.10 -7.58
C LEU A 35 -11.78 2.15 -8.63
N ALA A 36 -12.70 3.06 -8.30
CA ALA A 36 -13.12 4.12 -9.22
C ALA A 36 -11.96 5.10 -9.53
N GLU A 37 -11.14 5.44 -8.55
CA GLU A 37 -9.95 6.28 -8.73
C GLU A 37 -8.86 5.57 -9.53
N ALA A 38 -8.66 4.27 -9.30
CA ALA A 38 -7.78 3.45 -10.14
C ALA A 38 -8.27 3.40 -11.60
N VAL A 39 -9.59 3.37 -11.85
CA VAL A 39 -10.15 3.47 -13.21
C VAL A 39 -9.83 4.82 -13.85
N GLU A 40 -9.92 5.92 -13.10
CA GLU A 40 -9.55 7.25 -13.61
C GLU A 40 -8.06 7.33 -13.93
N SER A 41 -7.19 6.94 -13.00
CA SER A 41 -5.73 6.89 -13.17
C SER A 41 -5.31 6.00 -14.35
N TYR A 42 -6.00 4.86 -14.56
CA TYR A 42 -5.74 3.97 -15.68
C TYR A 42 -5.90 4.67 -17.04
N ARG A 43 -6.85 5.60 -17.18
CA ARG A 43 -7.08 6.32 -18.44
C ARG A 43 -5.84 7.11 -18.86
N SER A 44 -5.13 7.69 -17.91
CA SER A 44 -3.89 8.46 -18.15
C SER A 44 -2.72 7.58 -18.60
N ILE A 45 -2.65 6.32 -18.13
CA ILE A 45 -1.48 5.45 -18.35
C ILE A 45 -1.67 4.37 -19.42
N SER A 46 -2.91 4.06 -19.82
CA SER A 46 -3.23 2.91 -20.68
C SER A 46 -2.43 2.85 -22.00
N SER A 47 -2.14 4.01 -22.61
CA SER A 47 -1.38 4.12 -23.86
C SER A 47 0.12 3.86 -23.69
N PHE A 48 0.64 3.95 -22.46
CA PHE A 48 2.04 3.71 -22.11
C PHE A 48 2.31 2.25 -21.73
N LEU A 49 1.27 1.49 -21.36
CA LEU A 49 1.40 0.10 -20.97
C LEU A 49 1.55 -0.84 -22.17
N THR A 50 2.25 -1.96 -21.95
CA THR A 50 2.23 -3.07 -22.91
C THR A 50 0.84 -3.71 -23.00
N ALA A 51 0.57 -4.44 -24.07
CA ALA A 51 -0.71 -5.14 -24.22
C ALA A 51 -0.96 -6.19 -23.13
N ALA A 52 0.09 -6.78 -22.55
CA ALA A 52 -0.04 -7.73 -21.45
C ALA A 52 -0.42 -7.02 -20.14
N GLN A 53 0.27 -5.93 -19.81
CA GLN A 53 -0.04 -5.11 -18.63
C GLN A 53 -1.45 -4.53 -18.69
N ARG A 54 -1.87 -4.00 -19.84
CA ARG A 54 -3.25 -3.53 -20.03
C ARG A 54 -4.28 -4.60 -19.69
N ARG A 55 -4.13 -5.82 -20.23
CA ARG A 55 -5.07 -6.92 -19.93
C ARG A 55 -5.13 -7.27 -18.45
N ALA A 56 -4.00 -7.25 -17.75
CA ALA A 56 -3.96 -7.53 -16.31
C ALA A 56 -4.65 -6.42 -15.51
N VAL A 57 -4.39 -5.15 -15.84
CA VAL A 57 -5.06 -4.01 -15.20
C VAL A 57 -6.56 -4.01 -15.50
N GLU A 58 -6.96 -4.16 -16.77
CA GLU A 58 -8.38 -4.23 -17.16
C GLU A 58 -9.12 -5.36 -16.45
N SER A 59 -8.52 -6.55 -16.35
CA SER A 59 -9.10 -7.66 -15.59
C SER A 59 -9.26 -7.37 -14.09
N PHE A 60 -8.36 -6.57 -13.50
CA PHE A 60 -8.46 -6.13 -12.12
C PHE A 60 -9.57 -5.07 -11.96
N LEU A 61 -9.61 -4.08 -12.86
CA LEU A 61 -10.62 -3.01 -12.83
C LEU A 61 -12.05 -3.52 -13.07
N ASP A 62 -12.20 -4.64 -13.79
CA ASP A 62 -13.48 -5.31 -14.02
C ASP A 62 -13.92 -6.23 -12.86
N SER A 63 -13.06 -6.43 -11.85
CA SER A 63 -13.34 -7.31 -10.70
C SER A 63 -14.09 -6.59 -9.57
N GLU A 64 -14.88 -7.35 -8.81
CA GLU A 64 -15.52 -6.82 -7.60
C GLU A 64 -14.43 -6.50 -6.55
N PRO A 65 -14.38 -5.28 -5.99
CA PRO A 65 -13.40 -4.94 -4.98
C PRO A 65 -13.63 -5.77 -3.69
N PRO A 66 -12.57 -6.11 -2.94
CA PRO A 66 -12.74 -6.86 -1.70
C PRO A 66 -13.56 -6.05 -0.70
N ALA A 67 -14.42 -6.74 0.06
CA ALA A 67 -15.22 -6.10 1.09
C ALA A 67 -14.32 -5.55 2.21
N MET A 68 -14.59 -4.34 2.66
CA MET A 68 -14.01 -3.84 3.91
C MET A 68 -14.41 -4.76 5.07
N ALA A 69 -13.44 -5.12 5.91
CA ALA A 69 -13.68 -6.02 7.02
C ALA A 69 -12.76 -5.71 8.21
N GLY A 70 -13.30 -5.88 9.41
CA GLY A 70 -12.56 -5.72 10.66
C GLY A 70 -12.52 -4.27 11.17
N PRO A 71 -11.89 -4.06 12.34
CA PRO A 71 -11.76 -2.72 12.91
C PRO A 71 -10.67 -1.90 12.21
N LEU A 72 -10.95 -0.62 11.99
CA LEU A 72 -9.96 0.37 11.62
C LEU A 72 -8.94 0.56 12.75
N VAL A 73 -7.72 0.89 12.37
CA VAL A 73 -6.58 1.06 13.28
C VAL A 73 -5.82 2.33 12.92
N PHE A 74 -5.04 2.87 13.84
CA PHE A 74 -4.13 3.96 13.50
C PHE A 74 -2.99 3.40 12.64
N SER A 75 -2.86 3.91 11.42
CA SER A 75 -1.91 3.47 10.41
C SER A 75 -1.06 4.64 9.94
N HIS A 76 0.12 4.35 9.38
CA HIS A 76 0.90 5.37 8.67
C HIS A 76 0.19 5.85 7.39
N ASN A 77 -0.55 4.94 6.75
CA ASN A 77 -1.37 5.15 5.55
C ASN A 77 -0.61 5.52 4.26
N ASP A 78 0.72 5.58 4.34
CA ASP A 78 1.61 5.75 3.17
C ASP A 78 3.01 5.20 3.48
N LEU A 79 3.07 3.96 3.95
CA LEU A 79 4.32 3.35 4.43
C LEU A 79 5.21 2.81 3.29
N GLY A 80 5.49 3.67 2.31
CA GLY A 80 6.39 3.39 1.19
C GLY A 80 7.85 3.22 1.61
N ALA A 81 8.66 2.56 0.77
CA ALA A 81 10.07 2.31 1.05
C ALA A 81 10.90 3.60 1.21
N GLU A 82 10.48 4.69 0.56
CA GLU A 82 11.04 6.04 0.66
C GLU A 82 10.86 6.68 2.04
N HIS A 83 9.90 6.19 2.83
CA HIS A 83 9.60 6.69 4.18
C HIS A 83 10.32 5.91 5.29
N LEU A 84 11.11 4.89 4.92
CA LEU A 84 11.86 4.06 5.85
C LEU A 84 13.33 4.50 5.90
N LEU A 85 13.78 4.93 7.08
CA LEU A 85 15.19 5.26 7.32
C LEU A 85 15.92 4.04 7.86
N VAL A 86 16.96 3.60 7.15
CA VAL A 86 17.80 2.46 7.56
C VAL A 86 19.24 2.88 7.80
N ASP A 87 19.86 2.29 8.82
CA ASP A 87 21.31 2.36 9.00
C ASP A 87 22.01 1.62 7.85
N THR A 88 22.94 2.29 7.17
CA THR A 88 23.55 1.78 5.93
C THR A 88 24.56 0.66 6.15
N GLU A 89 25.10 0.53 7.37
CA GLU A 89 26.05 -0.53 7.71
C GLU A 89 25.33 -1.81 8.15
N THR A 90 24.24 -1.66 8.89
CA THR A 90 23.54 -2.77 9.57
C THR A 90 22.20 -3.15 8.94
N GLY A 91 21.61 -2.29 8.10
CA GLY A 91 20.28 -2.49 7.50
C GLY A 91 19.15 -2.48 8.53
N VAL A 92 19.39 -1.89 9.71
CA VAL A 92 18.42 -1.76 10.79
C VAL A 92 17.54 -0.54 10.53
N LEU A 93 16.23 -0.69 10.71
CA LEU A 93 15.28 0.44 10.66
C LEU A 93 15.55 1.38 11.84
N THR A 94 15.76 2.66 11.54
CA THR A 94 16.12 3.70 12.52
C THR A 94 15.08 4.81 12.63
N GLY A 95 14.18 4.93 11.66
CA GLY A 95 13.10 5.92 11.70
C GLY A 95 12.08 5.71 10.58
N VAL A 96 10.93 6.34 10.78
CA VAL A 96 9.85 6.45 9.79
C VAL A 96 9.41 7.90 9.74
N ILE A 97 9.28 8.42 8.52
CA ILE A 97 8.98 9.83 8.23
C ILE A 97 7.71 9.95 7.39
N ASP A 98 7.25 11.18 7.20
CA ASP A 98 6.08 11.54 6.40
C ASP A 98 4.74 10.97 6.89
N TRP A 99 4.35 11.43 8.09
CA TRP A 99 3.07 11.08 8.71
C TRP A 99 1.90 11.94 8.21
N THR A 100 2.02 12.54 7.03
CA THR A 100 1.04 13.51 6.52
C THR A 100 -0.31 12.85 6.24
N ASP A 101 -0.29 11.60 5.79
CA ASP A 101 -1.49 10.81 5.46
C ASP A 101 -1.94 9.88 6.59
N ALA A 102 -1.24 9.88 7.72
CA ALA A 102 -1.55 9.04 8.86
C ALA A 102 -3.02 9.21 9.27
N ALA A 103 -3.71 8.09 9.46
CA ALA A 103 -5.15 8.09 9.71
C ALA A 103 -5.57 6.86 10.52
N VAL A 104 -6.76 6.93 11.12
CA VAL A 104 -7.46 5.71 11.52
C VAL A 104 -8.12 5.12 10.27
N THR A 105 -7.59 4.01 9.78
CA THR A 105 -7.98 3.40 8.51
C THR A 105 -7.80 1.87 8.52
N ASP A 106 -7.99 1.23 7.37
CA ASP A 106 -7.74 -0.19 7.18
C ASP A 106 -6.25 -0.51 7.37
N ARG A 107 -5.95 -1.50 8.22
CA ARG A 107 -4.57 -1.98 8.44
C ARG A 107 -3.88 -2.42 7.14
N ALA A 108 -4.66 -2.89 6.17
CA ALA A 108 -4.14 -3.40 4.92
C ALA A 108 -3.42 -2.31 4.10
N GLN A 109 -3.69 -1.02 4.34
CA GLN A 109 -3.01 0.09 3.65
C GLN A 109 -1.51 0.11 3.97
N ASP A 110 -1.12 -0.02 5.25
CA ASP A 110 0.29 -0.07 5.66
C ASP A 110 1.01 -1.29 5.07
N PHE A 111 0.34 -2.44 4.96
CA PHE A 111 0.92 -3.62 4.33
C PHE A 111 0.98 -3.50 2.80
N ALA A 112 0.09 -2.74 2.18
CA ALA A 112 -0.02 -2.60 0.72
C ALA A 112 1.22 -1.90 0.14
N ARG A 113 1.70 -0.82 0.77
CA ARG A 113 2.95 -0.15 0.36
C ARG A 113 4.17 -1.06 0.53
N LEU A 114 4.27 -1.78 1.63
CA LEU A 114 5.36 -2.75 1.83
C LEU A 114 5.33 -3.85 0.78
N PHE A 115 4.14 -4.34 0.43
CA PHE A 115 3.97 -5.33 -0.63
C PHE A 115 4.35 -4.76 -2.00
N LEU A 116 3.92 -3.53 -2.30
CA LEU A 116 4.21 -2.83 -3.55
C LEU A 116 5.71 -2.58 -3.73
N ASP A 117 6.40 -2.02 -2.73
CA ASP A 117 7.77 -1.55 -2.90
C ASP A 117 8.84 -2.59 -2.60
N LEU A 118 8.57 -3.43 -1.59
CA LEU A 118 9.55 -4.39 -1.07
C LEU A 118 9.23 -5.84 -1.49
N GLY A 119 8.06 -6.05 -2.06
CA GLY A 119 7.62 -7.32 -2.62
C GLY A 119 7.11 -8.34 -1.59
N PRO A 120 6.56 -9.47 -2.06
CA PRO A 120 5.89 -10.46 -1.24
C PRO A 120 6.79 -11.09 -0.18
N ALA A 121 8.07 -11.31 -0.49
CA ALA A 121 9.01 -11.91 0.47
C ALA A 121 9.25 -11.03 1.70
N VAL A 122 9.28 -9.70 1.53
CA VAL A 122 9.46 -8.77 2.65
C VAL A 122 8.15 -8.61 3.40
N HIS A 123 7.01 -8.49 2.69
CA HIS A 123 5.68 -8.53 3.29
C HIS A 123 5.52 -9.75 4.21
N ASP A 124 5.82 -10.96 3.73
CA ASP A 124 5.68 -12.20 4.50
C ASP A 124 6.62 -12.25 5.71
N ALA A 125 7.85 -11.74 5.55
CA ALA A 125 8.80 -11.64 6.64
C ALA A 125 8.31 -10.69 7.74
N VAL A 126 7.79 -9.52 7.38
CA VAL A 126 7.17 -8.56 8.33
C VAL A 126 5.97 -9.20 9.02
N LEU A 127 5.07 -9.81 8.24
CA LEU A 127 3.87 -10.46 8.75
C LEU A 127 4.19 -11.59 9.74
N SER A 128 5.26 -12.35 9.51
CA SER A 128 5.70 -13.43 10.42
C SER A 128 6.08 -12.95 11.83
N HIS A 129 6.40 -11.67 11.98
CA HIS A 129 6.74 -11.03 13.25
C HIS A 129 5.62 -10.15 13.83
N TYR A 130 4.61 -9.82 13.02
CA TYR A 130 3.50 -8.94 13.39
C TYR A 130 2.60 -9.59 14.45
N ARG A 131 2.21 -8.82 15.48
CA ARG A 131 1.41 -9.32 16.62
C ARG A 131 0.01 -8.70 16.67
N GLY A 132 -0.64 -8.60 15.51
CA GLY A 132 -2.05 -8.25 15.40
C GLY A 132 -2.81 -9.27 14.56
N PRO A 133 -4.15 -9.20 14.51
CA PRO A 133 -4.90 -10.05 13.61
C PRO A 133 -4.58 -9.68 12.15
N TYR A 134 -4.31 -10.69 11.34
CA TYR A 134 -4.12 -10.56 9.90
C TYR A 134 -4.42 -11.91 9.26
N GLY A 135 -5.39 -11.95 8.36
CA GLY A 135 -5.85 -13.16 7.68
C GLY A 135 -5.98 -12.98 6.17
N ALA A 136 -6.54 -13.99 5.50
CA ALA A 136 -6.69 -14.00 4.05
C ALA A 136 -7.45 -12.77 3.52
N ALA A 137 -8.51 -12.35 4.20
CA ALA A 137 -9.26 -11.15 3.80
C ALA A 137 -8.43 -9.85 3.93
N ASP A 138 -7.50 -9.77 4.87
CA ASP A 138 -6.58 -8.61 4.98
C ASP A 138 -5.54 -8.65 3.87
N PHE A 139 -5.07 -9.84 3.49
CA PHE A 139 -4.17 -10.02 2.35
C PHE A 139 -4.85 -9.65 1.03
N ASP A 140 -6.11 -10.06 0.81
CA ASP A 140 -6.86 -9.70 -0.39
C ASP A 140 -6.98 -8.16 -0.53
N ARG A 141 -7.23 -7.46 0.58
CA ARG A 141 -7.26 -5.99 0.60
C ARG A 141 -5.86 -5.37 0.40
N THR A 142 -4.83 -5.97 0.97
CA THR A 142 -3.42 -5.54 0.79
C THR A 142 -3.02 -5.56 -0.67
N VAL A 143 -3.31 -6.66 -1.38
CA VAL A 143 -3.04 -6.79 -2.82
C VAL A 143 -3.90 -5.81 -3.63
N PHE A 144 -5.17 -5.64 -3.25
CA PHE A 144 -6.06 -4.65 -3.88
C PHE A 144 -5.50 -3.23 -3.79
N TYR A 145 -5.18 -2.75 -2.58
CA TYR A 145 -4.61 -1.42 -2.38
C TYR A 145 -3.26 -1.25 -3.09
N ALA A 146 -2.40 -2.28 -3.07
CA ALA A 146 -1.12 -2.23 -3.78
C ALA A 146 -1.31 -2.07 -5.31
N ARG A 147 -2.33 -2.72 -5.88
CA ARG A 147 -2.67 -2.60 -7.31
C ARG A 147 -3.25 -1.22 -7.64
N CYS A 148 -4.16 -0.69 -6.81
CA CYS A 148 -4.70 0.65 -6.99
C CYS A 148 -3.58 1.69 -6.98
N THR A 149 -2.71 1.65 -5.97
CA THR A 149 -1.58 2.57 -5.91
C THR A 149 -0.63 2.42 -7.06
N LEU A 150 -0.29 1.20 -7.49
CA LEU A 150 0.62 1.05 -8.63
C LEU A 150 0.09 1.82 -9.86
N ILE A 151 -1.22 1.78 -10.08
CA ILE A 151 -1.88 2.50 -11.18
C ILE A 151 -1.82 4.02 -10.93
N GLU A 152 -2.08 4.46 -9.70
CA GLU A 152 -1.99 5.86 -9.28
C GLU A 152 -0.58 6.42 -9.43
N ASP A 153 0.46 5.77 -8.88
CA ASP A 153 1.87 6.19 -8.98
C ASP A 153 2.32 6.31 -10.44
N ALA A 154 1.89 5.34 -11.27
CA ALA A 154 2.16 5.39 -12.70
C ALA A 154 1.50 6.61 -13.35
N ALA A 155 0.26 6.94 -12.99
CA ALA A 155 -0.47 8.10 -13.50
C ALA A 155 0.18 9.39 -13.02
N TYR A 156 0.46 9.50 -11.72
CA TYR A 156 1.14 10.62 -11.09
C TYR A 156 2.47 10.91 -11.78
N GLY A 157 3.30 9.88 -12.04
CA GLY A 157 4.58 10.05 -12.71
C GLY A 157 4.49 10.57 -14.14
N ILE A 158 3.40 10.27 -14.85
CA ILE A 158 3.13 10.80 -16.20
C ILE A 158 2.59 12.24 -16.11
N GLU A 159 1.62 12.49 -15.23
CA GLU A 159 0.91 13.77 -15.13
C GLU A 159 1.78 14.90 -14.57
N THR A 160 2.74 14.56 -13.71
CA THR A 160 3.67 15.52 -13.09
C THR A 160 5.01 15.66 -13.79
N ASP A 161 5.19 15.00 -14.95
CA ASP A 161 6.48 14.91 -15.68
C ASP A 161 7.63 14.42 -14.77
N ASN A 162 7.29 13.53 -13.83
CA ASN A 162 8.23 12.89 -12.92
C ASN A 162 8.32 11.39 -13.22
N PRO A 163 9.12 11.00 -14.24
CA PRO A 163 9.14 9.63 -14.74
C PRO A 163 9.75 8.63 -13.75
N ALA A 164 10.24 9.07 -12.58
CA ALA A 164 10.72 8.17 -11.54
C ALA A 164 9.58 7.30 -10.98
N TYR A 165 8.42 7.90 -10.68
CA TYR A 165 7.24 7.20 -10.18
C TYR A 165 6.73 6.16 -11.18
N TYR A 166 6.56 6.55 -12.45
CA TYR A 166 6.17 5.62 -13.51
C TYR A 166 7.16 4.45 -13.64
N ARG A 167 8.47 4.73 -13.63
CA ARG A 167 9.47 3.65 -13.72
C ARG A 167 9.43 2.70 -12.52
N ALA A 168 9.23 3.22 -11.30
CA ALA A 168 9.09 2.41 -10.09
C ALA A 168 7.84 1.51 -10.18
N ALA A 169 6.68 2.10 -10.49
CA ALA A 169 5.42 1.37 -10.67
C ALA A 169 5.55 0.23 -11.71
N ILE A 170 6.15 0.51 -12.88
CA ILE A 170 6.37 -0.53 -13.91
C ILE A 170 7.37 -1.59 -13.46
N ALA A 171 8.39 -1.24 -12.68
CA ALA A 171 9.33 -2.21 -12.12
C ALA A 171 8.68 -3.13 -11.09
N HIS A 172 7.69 -2.63 -10.34
CA HIS A 172 6.97 -3.39 -9.32
C HIS A 172 5.79 -4.20 -9.90
N PHE A 173 5.34 -3.88 -11.12
CA PHE A 173 4.23 -4.55 -11.80
C PHE A 173 4.23 -6.08 -11.71
N PRO A 174 5.34 -6.80 -11.97
CA PRO A 174 5.33 -8.27 -11.96
C PRO A 174 4.89 -8.84 -10.60
N HIS A 175 5.43 -8.36 -9.49
CA HIS A 175 5.05 -8.92 -8.18
C HIS A 175 3.75 -8.36 -7.62
N THR A 176 3.18 -7.30 -8.22
CA THR A 176 1.88 -6.74 -7.80
C THR A 176 0.71 -7.34 -8.58
N PHE A 177 0.88 -7.63 -9.86
CA PHE A 177 -0.17 -8.17 -10.74
C PHE A 177 -0.03 -9.66 -11.06
N ASP A 178 1.15 -10.27 -10.90
CA ASP A 178 1.33 -11.71 -11.09
C ASP A 178 1.23 -12.51 -9.77
N ALA A 179 1.01 -11.83 -8.64
CA ALA A 179 0.82 -12.41 -7.31
C ALA A 179 -0.56 -13.03 -7.07
#